data_AF-A0A3N5G6S5-F1
#
_entry.id   AF-A0A3N5G6S5-F1
#
_cell.length_a   1.000
_cell.length_b   1.000
_cell.length_c   1.000
_cell.angle_alpha   90.00
_cell.angle_beta   90.00
_cell.angle_gamma   90.00
#
_symmetry.space_group_name_H-M   'P 1'
#
loop_
_entity.id
_entity.type
_entity.pdbx_description
1 polymer ?
#
loop_
_entity_poly.entity_id
_entity_poly.type
_entity_poly.pdbx_seq_one_letter_code
_entity_poly.pdbx_strand_id
1 'polypeptide(L)'
;MRHGRRSSGSGLLLRDSLRLRHGASLWHGGALGVRPAGLVRASGQRGAHRTVSTPSLRYLPSMLQDDRKAPRKFSFDAAYYRKYYQNPRTRVADPESCAALADFVFAYLKLLEVPVARVLDIGCGVGLWRREVLRIHPAARYVGVEKSEYACRKYGWEQGCLTTYRPAADFDLVVCQGVLQYLDDDEADEAIRNLPRLAPVALYLEILTLEDWERNCNRETTDGQVYLRPVSWYRK
;
A
#
# COMPACT_ATOMS: atom_id res chain seq x y z
N MET A 1 -21.50 -3.76 -66.53
CA MET A 1 -21.71 -2.75 -65.47
C MET A 1 -22.38 -3.43 -64.28
N ARG A 2 -21.95 -3.08 -63.07
CA ARG A 2 -22.05 -3.87 -61.82
C ARG A 2 -23.45 -3.94 -61.21
N HIS A 3 -23.72 -5.08 -60.57
CA HIS A 3 -24.83 -5.33 -59.64
C HIS A 3 -24.87 -4.35 -58.47
N GLY A 4 -26.07 -3.93 -58.09
CA GLY A 4 -26.36 -3.24 -56.85
C GLY A 4 -26.55 -4.21 -55.67
N ARG A 5 -26.00 -3.84 -54.51
CA ARG A 5 -26.47 -4.27 -53.19
C ARG A 5 -26.48 -3.06 -52.26
N ARG A 6 -27.61 -2.93 -51.54
CA ARG A 6 -27.82 -2.05 -50.40
C ARG A 6 -27.04 -2.60 -49.19
N SER A 7 -26.55 -1.70 -48.33
CA SER A 7 -26.51 -1.94 -46.89
C SER A 7 -26.42 -0.62 -46.14
N SER A 8 -27.36 -0.48 -45.20
CA SER A 8 -27.60 0.56 -44.22
C SER A 8 -26.40 0.85 -43.32
N GLY A 9 -26.00 2.12 -43.23
CA GLY A 9 -25.19 2.65 -42.14
C GLY A 9 -26.07 3.40 -41.16
N SER A 10 -26.53 2.71 -40.11
CA SER A 10 -27.18 3.35 -38.97
C SER A 10 -26.12 4.06 -38.14
N GLY A 11 -26.21 5.39 -38.05
CA GLY A 11 -25.45 6.17 -37.09
C GLY A 11 -25.94 5.89 -35.68
N LEU A 12 -25.00 5.81 -34.74
CA LEU A 12 -25.30 5.92 -33.32
C LEU A 12 -24.43 7.04 -32.73
N LEU A 13 -25.07 8.20 -32.60
CA LEU A 13 -24.73 9.21 -31.59
C LEU A 13 -24.95 8.56 -30.22
N LEU A 14 -23.96 8.62 -29.32
CA LEU A 14 -24.24 8.63 -27.89
C LEU A 14 -23.60 9.87 -27.27
N ARG A 15 -24.48 10.83 -26.98
CA ARG A 15 -24.28 11.88 -25.97
C ARG A 15 -24.59 11.30 -24.59
N ASP A 16 -23.90 11.88 -23.61
CA ASP A 16 -24.31 12.11 -22.23
C ASP A 16 -24.32 10.97 -21.20
N SER A 17 -23.50 11.22 -20.16
CA SER A 17 -23.84 11.16 -18.74
C SER A 17 -23.99 9.79 -18.06
N LEU A 18 -22.99 9.48 -17.22
CA LEU A 18 -23.22 8.81 -15.94
C LEU A 18 -22.37 9.48 -14.85
N ARG A 19 -22.98 10.49 -14.22
CA ARG A 19 -22.64 10.87 -12.84
C ARG A 19 -23.11 9.74 -11.94
N LEU A 20 -22.20 8.91 -11.45
CA LEU A 20 -22.49 8.05 -10.31
C LEU A 20 -22.15 8.81 -9.02
N ARG A 21 -23.19 9.41 -8.43
CA ARG A 21 -23.22 9.71 -7.00
C ARG A 21 -23.36 8.38 -6.28
N HIS A 22 -22.39 7.95 -5.48
CA HIS A 22 -22.60 7.17 -4.25
C HIS A 22 -21.39 7.38 -3.35
N GLY A 23 -21.63 7.89 -2.14
CA GLY A 23 -20.61 8.06 -1.12
C GLY A 23 -20.12 6.70 -0.64
N ALA A 24 -18.82 6.46 -0.74
CA ALA A 24 -18.17 5.34 -0.10
C ALA A 24 -17.73 5.78 1.30
N SER A 25 -18.46 5.33 2.32
CA SER A 25 -17.96 5.29 3.69
C SER A 25 -16.77 4.33 3.74
N LEU A 26 -15.60 4.86 4.09
CA LEU A 26 -14.36 4.09 4.27
C LEU A 26 -14.54 3.07 5.40
N TRP A 27 -14.42 1.79 5.02
CA TRP A 27 -14.30 0.66 5.94
C TRP A 27 -12.98 0.80 6.72
N HIS A 28 -13.04 0.72 8.05
CA HIS A 28 -11.85 0.61 8.89
C HIS A 28 -11.48 -0.87 8.98
N GLY A 29 -10.33 -1.25 8.40
CA GLY A 29 -9.80 -2.61 8.50
C GLY A 29 -9.43 -2.95 9.94
N GLY A 30 -10.28 -3.71 10.61
CA GLY A 30 -9.97 -4.36 11.87
C GLY A 30 -9.36 -5.74 11.62
N ALA A 31 -8.26 -6.04 12.32
CA ALA A 31 -7.55 -7.31 12.27
C ALA A 31 -8.48 -8.52 12.50
N LEU A 32 -8.43 -9.50 11.60
CA LEU A 32 -9.12 -10.78 11.73
C LEU A 32 -8.43 -11.66 12.79
N GLY A 33 -8.90 -11.57 14.03
CA GLY A 33 -8.62 -12.54 15.08
C GLY A 33 -9.63 -13.70 15.03
N VAL A 34 -9.21 -14.86 14.54
CA VAL A 34 -10.00 -16.10 14.60
C VAL A 34 -10.06 -16.58 16.07
N ARG A 35 -11.26 -16.76 16.63
CA ARG A 35 -11.47 -17.45 17.91
C ARG A 35 -12.23 -18.76 17.66
N PRO A 36 -11.89 -19.87 18.35
CA PRO A 36 -12.59 -21.13 18.19
C PRO A 36 -14.00 -21.07 18.82
N ALA A 37 -14.94 -21.77 18.19
CA ALA A 37 -16.33 -21.85 18.61
C ALA A 37 -16.47 -22.65 19.91
N GLY A 38 -16.91 -21.97 20.97
CA GLY A 38 -17.37 -22.55 22.23
C GLY A 38 -18.83 -22.17 22.45
N LEU A 39 -19.70 -23.16 22.51
CA LEU A 39 -21.16 -23.06 22.64
C LEU A 39 -21.55 -22.73 24.10
N VAL A 40 -22.21 -21.59 24.36
CA VAL A 40 -23.08 -21.43 25.56
C VAL A 40 -24.29 -20.54 25.24
N ARG A 41 -25.44 -21.01 25.73
CA ARG A 41 -26.84 -20.56 25.57
C ARG A 41 -27.11 -19.09 25.88
N ALA A 42 -28.15 -18.58 25.21
CA ALA A 42 -28.89 -17.38 25.54
C ALA A 42 -29.71 -17.53 26.84
N SER A 43 -29.68 -16.50 27.68
CA SER A 43 -30.81 -16.09 28.53
C SER A 43 -30.68 -14.59 28.79
N GLY A 44 -31.75 -13.85 28.55
CA GLY A 44 -31.74 -12.39 28.56
C GLY A 44 -31.88 -11.77 29.95
N GLN A 45 -31.66 -10.47 30.01
CA GLN A 45 -32.46 -9.52 30.79
C GLN A 45 -32.11 -8.08 30.39
N ARG A 46 -33.15 -7.24 30.29
CA ARG A 46 -33.07 -5.80 30.00
C ARG A 46 -32.59 -5.07 31.25
N GLY A 47 -31.65 -4.14 31.11
CA GLY A 47 -31.16 -3.32 32.20
C GLY A 47 -30.71 -1.93 31.74
N ALA A 48 -31.50 -0.94 32.16
CA ALA A 48 -31.25 0.50 32.35
C ALA A 48 -30.13 1.23 31.58
N HIS A 49 -30.55 2.27 30.84
CA HIS A 49 -29.69 3.34 30.33
C HIS A 49 -28.88 4.01 31.46
N ARG A 50 -27.56 3.93 31.38
CA ARG A 50 -26.63 4.84 32.04
C ARG A 50 -25.93 5.67 30.97
N THR A 51 -26.17 6.97 30.97
CA THR A 51 -25.39 7.95 30.20
C THR A 51 -23.95 7.91 30.67
N VAL A 52 -23.06 7.37 29.85
CA VAL A 52 -21.62 7.45 30.07
C VAL A 52 -21.16 8.82 29.60
N SER A 53 -20.85 9.69 30.56
CA SER A 53 -20.15 10.94 30.32
C SER A 53 -18.80 10.66 29.65
N THR A 54 -18.63 11.18 28.44
CA THR A 54 -17.39 11.09 27.66
C THR A 54 -16.30 11.85 28.40
N PRO A 55 -15.16 11.24 28.79
CA PRO A 55 -14.04 12.03 29.26
C PRO A 55 -13.48 12.78 28.06
N SER A 56 -13.45 14.11 28.14
CA SER A 56 -12.69 14.94 27.23
C SER A 56 -11.24 14.47 27.27
N LEU A 57 -10.77 13.83 26.20
CA LEU A 57 -9.36 13.52 25.99
C LEU A 57 -8.62 14.85 25.86
N ARG A 58 -8.15 15.38 27.00
CA ARG A 58 -7.07 16.36 27.01
C ARG A 58 -5.85 15.64 26.42
N TYR A 59 -5.58 15.98 25.17
CA TYR A 59 -4.33 15.68 24.49
C TYR A 59 -3.18 16.13 25.40
N LEU A 60 -2.33 15.18 25.82
CA LEU A 60 -1.07 15.48 26.48
C LEU A 60 0.04 15.43 25.43
N PRO A 61 0.48 16.56 24.85
CA PRO A 61 1.68 16.56 24.03
C PRO A 61 2.89 16.79 24.96
N SER A 62 3.55 15.73 25.41
CA SER A 62 4.84 15.90 26.09
C SER A 62 5.86 14.76 25.93
N MET A 63 5.70 13.89 24.94
CA MET A 63 6.74 12.89 24.58
C MET A 63 6.98 12.73 23.08
N LEU A 64 6.51 13.67 22.25
CA LEU A 64 7.08 13.83 20.92
C LEU A 64 8.33 14.70 21.09
N GLN A 65 9.46 14.04 21.30
CA GLN A 65 10.77 14.68 21.21
C GLN A 65 10.81 15.46 19.89
N ASP A 66 11.21 16.73 19.99
CA ASP A 66 11.40 17.65 18.88
C ASP A 66 12.63 17.24 18.05
N ASP A 67 12.54 16.10 17.38
CA ASP A 67 13.58 15.50 16.52
C ASP A 67 13.61 16.10 15.10
N ARG A 68 12.83 17.17 14.84
CA ARG A 68 12.54 17.73 13.51
C ARG A 68 13.71 18.41 12.79
N LYS A 69 14.97 18.20 13.17
CA LYS A 69 16.10 18.94 12.57
C LYS A 69 17.36 18.15 12.24
N ALA A 70 17.55 16.93 12.74
CA ALA A 70 18.70 16.12 12.31
C ALA A 70 18.27 15.22 11.15
N PRO A 71 18.92 15.28 9.97
CA PRO A 71 18.60 14.36 8.88
C PRO A 71 18.86 12.93 9.36
N ARG A 72 17.80 12.10 9.42
CA ARG A 72 17.96 10.68 9.72
C ARG A 72 18.59 10.01 8.50
N LYS A 73 19.80 9.48 8.68
CA LYS A 73 20.49 8.73 7.64
C LYS A 73 20.12 7.25 7.75
N PHE A 74 19.26 6.79 6.84
CA PHE A 74 18.93 5.38 6.73
C PHE A 74 20.02 4.62 5.98
N SER A 75 20.53 3.53 6.57
CA SER A 75 21.44 2.60 5.90
C SER A 75 20.68 1.34 5.51
N PHE A 76 20.41 1.16 4.22
CA PHE A 76 19.81 -0.05 3.68
C PHE A 76 20.89 -1.03 3.22
N ASP A 77 21.83 -1.36 4.10
CA ASP A 77 22.97 -2.23 3.80
C ASP A 77 22.68 -3.73 4.02
N ALA A 78 23.71 -4.57 3.89
CA ALA A 78 23.58 -6.00 4.11
C ALA A 78 23.08 -6.37 5.52
N ALA A 79 23.41 -5.59 6.55
CA ALA A 79 22.96 -5.83 7.92
C ALA A 79 21.47 -5.51 8.07
N TYR A 80 21.00 -4.41 7.46
CA TYR A 80 19.58 -4.09 7.37
C TYR A 80 18.76 -5.23 6.76
N TYR A 81 19.14 -5.71 5.57
CA TYR A 81 18.42 -6.80 4.91
C TYR A 81 18.51 -8.13 5.67
N ARG A 82 19.63 -8.39 6.35
CA ARG A 82 19.76 -9.58 7.19
C ARG A 82 18.77 -9.55 8.36
N LYS A 83 18.66 -8.41 9.03
CA LYS A 83 17.74 -8.21 10.15
C LYS A 83 16.28 -8.30 9.69
N TYR A 84 15.88 -7.49 8.72
CA TYR A 84 14.47 -7.26 8.43
C TYR A 84 13.87 -8.17 7.34
N TYR A 85 14.69 -8.92 6.59
CA TYR A 85 14.19 -9.82 5.54
C TYR A 85 14.67 -11.27 5.65
N GLN A 86 15.80 -11.55 6.30
CA GLN A 86 16.38 -12.91 6.34
C GLN A 86 16.20 -13.60 7.69
N ASN A 87 16.24 -12.86 8.79
CA ASN A 87 16.09 -13.43 10.13
C ASN A 87 14.61 -13.74 10.44
N PRO A 88 14.20 -15.00 10.61
CA PRO A 88 12.80 -15.35 10.85
C PRO A 88 12.19 -14.72 12.11
N ARG A 89 13.01 -14.34 13.09
CA ARG A 89 12.56 -13.70 14.34
C ARG A 89 12.27 -12.21 14.19
N THR A 90 12.85 -11.56 13.19
CA THR A 90 12.80 -10.10 13.03
C THR A 90 12.35 -9.67 11.63
N ARG A 91 11.93 -10.62 10.78
CA ARG A 91 11.46 -10.31 9.44
C ARG A 91 10.17 -9.50 9.50
N VAL A 92 10.14 -8.40 8.76
CA VAL A 92 9.00 -7.46 8.72
C VAL A 92 7.84 -8.06 7.93
N ALA A 93 8.16 -8.84 6.89
CA ALA A 93 7.18 -9.54 6.07
C ALA A 93 7.55 -11.01 5.94
N ASP A 94 6.60 -11.89 6.19
CA ASP A 94 6.69 -13.28 5.80
C ASP A 94 6.11 -13.51 4.38
N PRO A 95 6.66 -14.48 3.64
CA PRO A 95 6.16 -14.89 2.33
C PRO A 95 4.65 -15.15 2.24
N GLU A 96 4.05 -15.72 3.27
CA GLU A 96 2.65 -16.14 3.28
C GLU A 96 1.73 -14.91 3.39
N SER A 97 2.06 -13.96 4.26
CA SER A 97 1.38 -12.67 4.38
C SER A 97 1.43 -11.88 3.06
N CYS A 98 2.57 -11.87 2.37
CA CYS A 98 2.68 -11.22 1.06
C CYS A 98 1.80 -11.91 0.00
N ALA A 99 1.74 -13.24 0.00
CA ALA A 99 0.87 -13.97 -0.93
C ALA A 99 -0.62 -13.67 -0.69
N ALA A 100 -1.06 -13.66 0.57
CA ALA A 100 -2.45 -13.33 0.92
C ALA A 100 -2.82 -11.90 0.52
N LEU A 101 -1.91 -10.93 0.76
CA LEU A 101 -2.10 -9.54 0.34
C LEU A 101 -2.18 -9.41 -1.18
N ALA A 102 -1.28 -10.08 -1.91
CA ALA A 102 -1.30 -10.08 -3.36
C ALA A 102 -2.60 -10.68 -3.91
N ASP A 103 -3.04 -11.83 -3.39
CA ASP A 103 -4.30 -12.45 -3.81
C ASP A 103 -5.50 -11.49 -3.63
N PHE A 104 -5.54 -10.74 -2.51
CA PHE A 104 -6.55 -9.71 -2.28
C PHE A 104 -6.47 -8.58 -3.32
N VAL A 105 -5.29 -7.99 -3.53
CA VAL A 105 -5.10 -6.87 -4.46
C VAL A 105 -5.44 -7.28 -5.89
N PHE A 106 -4.95 -8.43 -6.36
CA PHE A 106 -5.21 -8.89 -7.73
C PHE A 106 -6.67 -9.31 -7.94
N ALA A 107 -7.34 -9.88 -6.93
CA ALA A 107 -8.77 -10.12 -7.00
C ALA A 107 -9.57 -8.81 -7.14
N TYR A 108 -9.17 -7.77 -6.41
CA TYR A 108 -9.80 -6.45 -6.50
C TYR A 108 -9.56 -5.78 -7.85
N LEU A 109 -8.33 -5.81 -8.37
CA LEU A 109 -8.02 -5.29 -9.72
C LEU A 109 -8.79 -6.02 -10.82
N LYS A 110 -8.94 -7.35 -10.69
CA LYS A 110 -9.76 -8.14 -11.61
C LYS A 110 -11.23 -7.71 -11.58
N LEU A 111 -11.78 -7.43 -10.40
CA LEU A 111 -13.15 -6.93 -10.26
C LEU A 111 -13.34 -5.58 -10.96
N LEU A 112 -12.31 -4.73 -10.93
CA LEU A 112 -12.30 -3.42 -11.58
C LEU A 112 -11.90 -3.48 -13.06
N GLU A 113 -11.68 -4.68 -13.62
CA GLU A 113 -11.24 -4.90 -15.00
C GLU A 113 -9.92 -4.17 -15.35
N VAL A 114 -9.06 -3.96 -14.35
CA VAL A 114 -7.72 -3.36 -14.55
C VAL A 114 -6.80 -4.41 -15.19
N PRO A 115 -6.23 -4.15 -16.39
CA PRO A 115 -5.22 -5.03 -16.96
C PRO A 115 -3.96 -5.00 -16.09
N VAL A 116 -3.28 -6.13 -15.91
CA VAL A 116 -2.00 -6.19 -15.17
C VAL A 116 -0.94 -6.76 -16.11
N ALA A 117 -0.42 -5.93 -17.00
CA ALA A 117 0.61 -6.29 -17.96
C ALA A 117 1.99 -5.73 -17.57
N ARG A 118 2.03 -4.56 -16.91
CA ARG A 118 3.25 -3.89 -16.46
C ARG A 118 3.10 -3.45 -15.01
N VAL A 119 3.95 -4.00 -14.15
CA VAL A 119 3.95 -3.72 -12.71
C VAL A 119 5.25 -3.03 -12.32
N LEU A 120 5.14 -1.91 -11.61
CA LEU A 120 6.24 -1.27 -10.90
C LEU A 120 6.14 -1.61 -9.42
N ASP A 121 7.24 -2.03 -8.82
CA ASP A 121 7.38 -2.13 -7.37
C ASP A 121 8.54 -1.23 -6.95
N ILE A 122 8.21 -0.12 -6.28
CA ILE A 122 9.17 0.90 -5.87
C ILE A 122 9.47 0.76 -4.39
N GLY A 123 10.75 0.62 -4.05
CA GLY A 123 11.18 0.11 -2.74
C GLY A 123 10.96 -1.41 -2.62
N CYS A 124 11.25 -2.16 -3.69
CA CYS A 124 10.86 -3.58 -3.79
C CYS A 124 11.59 -4.52 -2.82
N GLY A 125 12.62 -4.06 -2.11
CA GLY A 125 13.35 -4.84 -1.11
C GLY A 125 13.95 -6.12 -1.69
N VAL A 126 13.48 -7.27 -1.20
CA VAL A 126 13.92 -8.60 -1.70
C VAL A 126 13.03 -9.15 -2.83
N GLY A 127 12.04 -8.39 -3.29
CA GLY A 127 11.16 -8.75 -4.40
C GLY A 127 10.05 -9.73 -4.04
N LEU A 128 9.44 -9.62 -2.86
CA LEU A 128 8.32 -10.49 -2.48
C LEU A 128 7.14 -10.34 -3.45
N TRP A 129 6.83 -9.12 -3.88
CA TRP A 129 5.80 -8.86 -4.89
C TRP A 129 6.12 -9.44 -6.26
N ARG A 130 7.40 -9.45 -6.69
CA ARG A 130 7.79 -10.06 -7.97
C ARG A 130 7.30 -11.50 -8.06
N ARG A 131 7.47 -12.27 -6.97
CA ARG A 131 7.06 -13.67 -6.91
C ARG A 131 5.55 -13.80 -7.11
N GLU A 132 4.76 -12.99 -6.41
CA GLU A 132 3.30 -13.06 -6.47
C GLU A 132 2.73 -12.54 -7.80
N VAL A 133 3.29 -11.43 -8.32
CA VAL A 133 2.94 -10.88 -9.63
C VAL A 133 3.12 -11.94 -10.71
N LEU A 134 4.28 -12.61 -10.75
CA LEU A 134 4.56 -13.61 -11.79
C LEU A 134 3.83 -14.94 -11.54
N ARG A 135 3.41 -15.23 -10.31
CA ARG A 135 2.52 -16.36 -10.00
C ARG A 135 1.11 -16.13 -10.58
N ILE A 136 0.56 -14.92 -10.41
CA ILE A 136 -0.83 -14.60 -10.77
C ILE A 136 -0.94 -14.14 -12.24
N HIS A 137 0.03 -13.34 -12.70
CA HIS A 137 0.14 -12.81 -14.06
C HIS A 137 1.50 -13.20 -14.68
N PRO A 138 1.69 -14.44 -15.16
CA PRO A 138 2.99 -14.92 -15.65
C PRO A 138 3.57 -14.15 -16.83
N ALA A 139 2.71 -13.49 -17.62
CA ALA A 139 3.11 -12.67 -18.76
C ALA A 139 3.42 -11.20 -18.38
N ALA A 140 3.21 -10.80 -17.13
CA ALA A 140 3.44 -9.43 -16.71
C ALA A 140 4.93 -9.08 -16.72
N ARG A 141 5.25 -7.90 -17.22
CA ARG A 141 6.57 -7.30 -17.07
C ARG A 141 6.65 -6.63 -15.70
N TYR A 142 7.47 -7.19 -14.83
CA TYR A 142 7.76 -6.63 -13.51
C TYR A 142 9.02 -5.76 -13.54
N VAL A 143 8.94 -4.58 -12.95
CA VAL A 143 10.07 -3.66 -12.76
C VAL A 143 10.22 -3.40 -11.26
N GLY A 144 11.34 -3.85 -10.69
CA GLY A 144 11.70 -3.58 -9.29
C GLY A 144 12.71 -2.45 -9.21
N VAL A 145 12.39 -1.40 -8.44
CA VAL A 145 13.24 -0.25 -8.17
C VAL A 145 13.57 -0.19 -6.69
N GLU A 146 14.84 0.00 -6.35
CA GLU A 146 15.31 0.02 -4.96
C GLU A 146 16.40 1.08 -4.74
N LYS A 147 16.38 1.74 -3.57
CA LYS A 147 17.37 2.76 -3.18
C LYS A 147 18.67 2.11 -2.71
N SER A 148 18.57 0.92 -2.11
CA SER A 148 19.72 0.16 -1.61
C SER A 148 20.61 -0.35 -2.75
N GLU A 149 21.82 0.19 -2.85
CA GLU A 149 22.88 -0.37 -3.71
C GLU A 149 23.15 -1.85 -3.44
N TYR A 150 23.10 -2.27 -2.17
CA TYR A 150 23.31 -3.66 -1.80
C TYR A 150 22.21 -4.55 -2.41
N ALA A 151 20.95 -4.16 -2.29
CA ALA A 151 19.84 -4.92 -2.84
C ALA A 151 19.86 -4.93 -4.37
N CYS A 152 20.15 -3.79 -5.00
CA CYS A 152 20.32 -3.71 -6.45
C CYS A 152 21.41 -4.67 -6.94
N ARG A 153 22.60 -4.65 -6.31
CA ARG A 153 23.69 -5.58 -6.65
C ARG A 153 23.33 -7.04 -6.40
N LYS A 154 22.61 -7.34 -5.30
CA LYS A 154 22.30 -8.71 -4.90
C LYS A 154 21.17 -9.35 -5.71
N TYR A 155 20.14 -8.57 -6.04
CA TYR A 155 18.88 -9.07 -6.61
C TYR A 155 18.65 -8.62 -8.06
N GLY A 156 19.50 -7.73 -8.58
CA GLY A 156 19.42 -7.23 -9.96
C GLY A 156 18.34 -6.17 -10.16
N TRP A 157 18.01 -5.40 -9.12
CA TRP A 157 17.04 -4.30 -9.22
C TRP A 157 17.63 -3.06 -9.87
N GLU A 158 16.76 -2.26 -10.48
CA GLU A 158 17.12 -0.92 -10.92
C GLU A 158 17.35 -0.02 -9.70
N GLN A 159 18.45 0.72 -9.69
CA GLN A 159 18.74 1.63 -8.59
C GLN A 159 17.99 2.94 -8.77
N GLY A 160 17.15 3.30 -7.81
CA GLY A 160 16.35 4.51 -7.84
C GLY A 160 15.52 4.69 -6.59
N CYS A 161 14.78 5.80 -6.48
CA CYS A 161 13.86 6.01 -5.37
C CYS A 161 12.61 6.76 -5.83
N LEU A 162 11.57 6.76 -5.01
CA LEU A 162 10.25 7.29 -5.36
C LEU A 162 10.24 8.77 -5.79
N THR A 163 11.13 9.59 -5.23
CA THR A 163 11.24 11.00 -5.59
C THR A 163 11.91 11.20 -6.96
N THR A 164 12.88 10.36 -7.32
CA THR A 164 13.71 10.55 -8.52
C THR A 164 13.38 9.62 -9.69
N TYR A 165 12.63 8.55 -9.47
CA TYR A 165 12.34 7.58 -10.52
C TYR A 165 11.43 8.20 -11.60
N ARG A 166 11.84 8.03 -12.87
CA ARG A 166 11.15 8.55 -14.06
C ARG A 166 11.07 7.43 -15.09
N PRO A 167 9.93 6.74 -15.21
CA PRO A 167 9.82 5.62 -16.13
C PRO A 167 9.69 6.09 -17.58
N ALA A 168 10.21 5.30 -18.50
CA ALA A 168 10.07 5.53 -19.93
C ALA A 168 8.68 5.14 -20.48
N ALA A 169 7.89 4.40 -19.72
CA ALA A 169 6.56 3.95 -20.08
C ALA A 169 5.71 3.68 -18.84
N ASP A 170 4.40 3.87 -18.98
CA ASP A 170 3.43 3.76 -17.89
C ASP A 170 3.33 2.35 -17.32
N PHE A 171 2.73 2.25 -16.13
CA PHE A 171 2.43 0.99 -15.44
C PHE A 171 0.93 0.86 -15.19
N ASP A 172 0.45 -0.37 -15.23
CA ASP A 172 -0.94 -0.66 -14.88
C ASP A 172 -1.13 -0.76 -13.37
N LEU A 173 -0.09 -1.19 -12.66
CA LEU A 173 -0.05 -1.26 -11.20
C LEU A 173 1.30 -0.75 -10.70
N VAL A 174 1.24 0.18 -9.75
CA VAL A 174 2.38 0.56 -8.92
C VAL A 174 2.16 0.04 -7.50
N VAL A 175 3.15 -0.66 -6.97
CA VAL A 175 3.25 -1.08 -5.58
C VAL A 175 4.26 -0.18 -4.89
N CYS A 176 3.85 0.46 -3.81
CA CYS A 176 4.70 1.27 -2.93
C CYS A 176 4.40 0.86 -1.49
N GLN A 177 5.02 -0.23 -1.05
CA GLN A 177 4.76 -0.83 0.25
C GLN A 177 5.86 -0.46 1.25
N GLY A 178 5.51 0.33 2.28
CA GLY A 178 6.41 0.61 3.39
C GLY A 178 7.61 1.49 3.01
N VAL A 179 7.42 2.45 2.10
CA VAL A 179 8.50 3.33 1.61
C VAL A 179 8.45 4.72 2.24
N LEU A 180 7.27 5.35 2.29
CA LEU A 180 7.15 6.79 2.62
C LEU A 180 7.61 7.13 4.04
N GLN A 181 7.56 6.19 4.99
CA GLN A 181 8.05 6.42 6.35
C GLN A 181 9.59 6.58 6.42
N TYR A 182 10.32 6.22 5.37
CA TYR A 182 11.78 6.40 5.27
C TYR A 182 12.20 7.73 4.65
N LEU A 183 11.23 8.55 4.24
CA LEU A 183 11.45 9.85 3.62
C LEU A 183 11.18 10.95 4.65
N ASP A 184 12.01 11.99 4.68
CA ASP A 184 11.70 13.19 5.46
C ASP A 184 10.46 13.92 4.91
N ASP A 185 10.03 15.02 5.55
CA ASP A 185 8.77 15.67 5.19
C ASP A 185 8.79 16.22 3.75
N ASP A 186 9.91 16.79 3.32
CA ASP A 186 10.07 17.35 1.98
C ASP A 186 10.13 16.24 0.92
N GLU A 187 10.91 15.18 1.17
CA GLU A 187 10.99 14.01 0.31
C GLU A 187 9.64 13.28 0.20
N ALA A 188 8.90 13.16 1.31
CA ALA A 188 7.58 12.52 1.31
C ALA A 188 6.55 13.35 0.53
N ASP A 189 6.54 14.67 0.67
CA ASP A 189 5.68 15.57 -0.10
C ASP A 189 5.99 15.53 -1.62
N GLU A 190 7.26 15.43 -1.99
CA GLU A 190 7.65 15.20 -3.39
C GLU A 190 7.20 13.83 -3.90
N ALA A 191 7.43 12.77 -3.11
CA ALA A 191 7.04 11.41 -3.44
C ALA A 191 5.53 11.28 -3.66
N ILE A 192 4.72 11.85 -2.77
CA ILE A 192 3.25 11.85 -2.86
C ILE A 192 2.79 12.55 -4.14
N ARG A 193 3.42 13.67 -4.52
CA ARG A 193 3.12 14.37 -5.78
C ARG A 193 3.56 13.58 -7.02
N ASN A 194 4.55 12.70 -6.89
CA ASN A 194 5.04 11.88 -8.00
C ASN A 194 4.21 10.59 -8.21
N LEU A 195 3.64 10.02 -7.14
CA LEU A 195 2.90 8.75 -7.19
C LEU A 195 1.79 8.71 -8.26
N PRO A 196 0.91 9.72 -8.41
CA PRO A 196 -0.12 9.70 -9.45
C PRO A 196 0.43 9.68 -10.88
N ARG A 197 1.64 10.19 -11.10
CA ARG A 197 2.31 10.14 -12.41
C ARG A 197 2.86 8.75 -12.71
N LEU A 198 3.34 8.05 -11.69
CA LEU A 198 3.83 6.68 -11.83
C LEU A 198 2.68 5.68 -11.98
N ALA A 199 1.55 5.96 -11.33
CA ALA A 199 0.41 5.06 -11.17
C ALA A 199 -0.88 5.60 -11.82
N PRO A 200 -0.91 5.82 -13.15
CA PRO A 200 -2.09 6.37 -13.80
C PRO A 200 -3.32 5.45 -13.79
N VAL A 201 -3.13 4.15 -13.51
CA VAL A 201 -4.18 3.12 -13.54
C VAL A 201 -4.51 2.61 -12.13
N ALA A 202 -3.53 2.01 -11.43
CA ALA A 202 -3.73 1.53 -10.05
C ALA A 202 -2.48 1.73 -9.18
N LEU A 203 -2.72 2.04 -7.90
CA LEU A 203 -1.70 2.20 -6.86
C LEU A 203 -2.07 1.35 -5.64
N TYR A 204 -1.17 0.45 -5.24
CA TYR A 204 -1.15 -0.11 -3.90
C TYR A 204 -0.14 0.69 -3.05
N LEU A 205 -0.64 1.37 -2.01
CA LEU A 205 0.17 2.18 -1.10
C LEU A 205 -0.03 1.72 0.33
N GLU A 206 1.07 1.38 1.00
CA GLU A 206 1.09 1.04 2.42
C GLU A 206 2.13 1.91 3.12
N ILE A 207 1.75 2.49 4.26
CA ILE A 207 2.59 3.42 5.01
C ILE A 207 2.40 3.13 6.49
N LEU A 208 3.48 2.99 7.24
CA LEU A 208 3.42 2.90 8.69
C LEU A 208 3.10 4.29 9.27
N THR A 209 1.91 4.46 9.83
CA THR A 209 1.51 5.70 10.51
C THR A 209 1.89 5.69 11.99
N LEU A 210 1.83 6.87 12.63
CA LEU A 210 1.96 6.98 14.09
C LEU A 210 0.89 6.14 14.80
N GLU A 211 -0.36 6.16 14.32
CA GLU A 211 -1.45 5.40 14.89
C GLU A 211 -1.21 3.88 14.77
N ASP A 212 -0.64 3.43 13.64
CA ASP A 212 -0.26 2.03 13.46
C ASP A 212 0.86 1.61 14.41
N TRP A 213 1.87 2.47 14.56
CA TRP A 213 2.95 2.24 15.52
C TRP A 213 2.43 2.12 16.96
N GLU A 214 1.48 2.97 17.32
CA GLU A 214 0.90 2.97 18.67
C GLU A 214 0.01 1.75 18.94
N ARG A 215 -0.73 1.25 17.94
CA ARG A 215 -1.88 0.36 18.19
C ARG A 215 -1.92 -0.94 17.39
N ASN A 216 -1.29 -0.98 16.22
CA ASN A 216 -1.55 -2.04 15.23
C ASN A 216 -0.31 -2.89 14.93
N CYS A 217 0.90 -2.32 14.98
CA CYS A 217 2.11 -3.03 14.57
C CYS A 217 2.75 -3.82 15.73
N ASN A 218 3.41 -4.93 15.37
CA ASN A 218 4.34 -5.59 16.28
C ASN A 218 5.66 -4.81 16.29
N ARG A 219 5.94 -4.08 17.37
CA ARG A 219 7.15 -3.25 17.51
C ARG A 219 8.45 -4.04 17.66
N GLU A 220 8.39 -5.36 17.89
CA GLU A 220 9.59 -6.21 17.95
C GLU A 220 10.13 -6.51 16.55
N THR A 221 9.25 -6.55 15.55
CA THR A 221 9.60 -6.90 14.17
C THR A 221 9.50 -5.72 13.21
N THR A 222 8.75 -4.68 13.57
CA THR A 222 8.60 -3.47 12.77
C THR A 222 9.76 -2.51 13.00
N ASP A 223 10.33 -1.98 11.92
CA ASP A 223 11.37 -0.96 12.02
C ASP A 223 10.80 0.38 12.49
N GLY A 224 11.04 0.72 13.76
CA GLY A 224 10.60 1.99 14.36
C GLY A 224 11.53 3.17 14.07
N GLN A 225 12.68 2.96 13.42
CA GLN A 225 13.66 4.00 13.14
C GLN A 225 13.26 4.87 11.94
N VAL A 226 11.98 5.23 11.83
CA VAL A 226 11.34 5.87 10.66
C VAL A 226 10.68 7.20 11.06
N TYR A 227 10.28 8.01 10.08
CA TYR A 227 9.48 9.20 10.32
C TYR A 227 8.02 8.81 10.54
N LEU A 228 7.63 8.68 11.81
CA LEU A 228 6.25 8.40 12.21
C LEU A 228 5.41 9.66 12.11
N ARG A 229 4.45 9.65 11.19
CA ARG A 229 3.51 10.75 10.95
C ARG A 229 2.09 10.29 11.24
N PRO A 230 1.24 11.16 11.82
CA PRO A 230 -0.17 10.83 11.99
C PRO A 230 -0.87 10.70 10.64
N VAL A 231 -1.93 9.92 10.56
CA VAL A 231 -2.74 9.76 9.33
C VAL A 231 -3.22 11.11 8.77
N SER A 232 -3.45 12.09 9.64
CA SER A 232 -3.87 13.45 9.26
C SER A 232 -2.81 14.20 8.45
N TRP A 233 -1.54 13.84 8.55
CA TRP A 233 -0.47 14.44 7.75
C TRP A 233 -0.58 14.02 6.28
N TYR A 234 -0.85 12.74 6.01
CA TYR A 234 -0.96 12.16 4.66
C TYR A 234 -2.27 12.50 3.92
N ARG A 235 -3.28 13.03 4.63
CA ARG A 235 -4.63 13.33 4.07
C ARG A 235 -4.80 14.76 3.57
N LYS A 236 -3.74 15.57 3.61
CA LYS A 236 -3.75 16.94 3.10
C LYS A 236 -3.76 16.95 1.58
#